data_AF-A0A3C1BSZ3-F1
#
_entry.id   AF-A0A3C1BSZ3-F1
#
_cell.length_a   1.000
_cell.length_b   1.000
_cell.length_c   1.000
_cell.angle_alpha   90.00
_cell.angle_beta   90.00
_cell.angle_gamma   90.00
#
_symmetry.space_group_name_H-M   'P 1'
#
loop_
_entity.id
_entity.type
_entity.pdbx_description
1 polymer ?
#
loop_
_entity_poly.entity_id
_entity_poly.type
_entity_poly.pdbx_seq_one_letter_code
_entity_poly.pdbx_strand_id
1 'polypeptide(L)'
;MLYLEFLFLLVMLYIGSRFGGIGLGVVSGIGLLIEVLVFKMPPTSPPITVMLIILAVVTCASILEAAGGLKYMLQIAEKILRSNPKKITFLGPIVTYTMTLMLGTGHAVYTIMPIIGDIALKNGIRPERPMAAASVASQLGITASPISAAVVYYLS
;
A
#
# COMPACT_ATOMS: atom_id res chain seq x y z
N MET A 1 -25.34 20.78 4.58
CA MET A 1 -25.15 20.44 3.15
C MET A 1 -23.86 19.67 2.98
N LEU A 2 -22.69 20.28 3.20
CA LEU A 2 -21.39 19.60 3.08
C LEU A 2 -21.25 18.29 3.89
N TYR A 3 -21.74 18.24 5.14
CA TYR A 3 -21.70 17.00 5.94
C TYR A 3 -22.57 15.86 5.37
N LEU A 4 -23.67 16.19 4.68
CA LEU A 4 -24.59 15.21 4.12
C LEU A 4 -24.08 14.68 2.78
N GLU A 5 -23.50 15.55 1.95
CA GLU A 5 -22.73 15.19 0.74
C GLU A 5 -21.53 14.31 1.12
N PHE A 6 -20.77 14.72 2.14
CA PHE A 6 -19.65 13.91 2.64
C PHE A 6 -20.08 12.54 3.15
N LEU A 7 -21.20 12.46 3.89
CA LEU A 7 -21.76 11.18 4.34
C LEU A 7 -22.20 10.32 3.14
N PHE A 8 -22.81 10.94 2.12
CA PHE A 8 -23.22 10.27 0.90
C PHE A 8 -22.01 9.69 0.14
N LEU A 9 -20.94 10.48 -0.03
CA LEU A 9 -19.67 10.02 -0.60
C LEU A 9 -19.13 8.81 0.17
N LEU A 10 -19.12 8.87 1.50
CA LEU A 10 -18.66 7.76 2.36
C LEU A 10 -19.52 6.49 2.18
N VAL A 11 -20.84 6.64 2.05
CA VAL A 11 -21.75 5.51 1.78
C VAL A 11 -21.45 4.90 0.40
N MET A 12 -21.26 5.71 -0.63
CA MET A 12 -20.90 5.23 -1.97
C MET A 12 -19.54 4.53 -1.99
N LEU A 13 -18.53 5.09 -1.31
CA LEU A 13 -17.22 4.47 -1.10
C LEU A 13 -17.33 3.12 -0.39
N TYR A 14 -18.13 3.06 0.68
CA TYR A 14 -18.34 1.83 1.44
C TYR A 14 -18.98 0.74 0.56
N ILE A 15 -20.05 1.08 -0.16
CA ILE A 15 -20.70 0.16 -1.11
C ILE A 15 -19.70 -0.30 -2.18
N GLY A 16 -18.96 0.63 -2.78
CA GLY A 16 -17.94 0.33 -3.80
C GLY A 16 -16.85 -0.61 -3.31
N SER A 17 -16.38 -0.43 -2.07
CA SER A 17 -15.31 -1.25 -1.48
C SER A 17 -15.66 -2.74 -1.41
N ARG A 18 -16.95 -3.10 -1.35
CA ARG A 18 -17.44 -4.48 -1.29
C ARG A 18 -17.29 -5.22 -2.62
N PHE A 19 -17.18 -4.50 -3.73
CA PHE A 19 -17.05 -5.05 -5.09
C PHE A 19 -15.59 -5.09 -5.58
N GLY A 20 -14.62 -4.91 -4.69
CA GLY A 20 -13.19 -4.92 -5.01
C GLY A 20 -12.69 -3.64 -5.68
N GLY A 21 -11.46 -3.66 -6.21
CA GLY A 21 -10.79 -2.45 -6.73
C GLY A 21 -11.52 -1.78 -7.89
N ILE A 22 -12.04 -2.57 -8.85
CA ILE A 22 -12.81 -2.04 -10.00
C ILE A 22 -14.14 -1.45 -9.52
N GLY A 23 -14.82 -2.13 -8.61
CA GLY A 23 -16.09 -1.68 -8.06
C GLY A 23 -15.99 -0.38 -7.27
N LEU A 24 -14.90 -0.20 -6.50
CA LEU A 24 -14.62 1.05 -5.79
C LEU A 24 -14.57 2.23 -6.77
N GLY A 25 -13.87 2.08 -7.90
CA GLY A 25 -13.74 3.13 -8.91
C GLY A 25 -15.08 3.47 -9.57
N VAL A 26 -15.83 2.47 -10.03
CA VAL A 26 -17.09 2.67 -10.75
C VAL A 26 -18.16 3.26 -9.83
N VAL A 27 -18.36 2.69 -8.64
CA VAL A 27 -19.39 3.15 -7.69
C VAL A 27 -19.06 4.55 -7.16
N SER A 28 -17.79 4.84 -6.86
CA SER A 28 -17.38 6.20 -6.44
C SER A 28 -17.56 7.20 -7.57
N GLY A 29 -17.31 6.81 -8.83
CA GLY A 29 -17.57 7.66 -10.01
C GLY A 29 -19.05 7.98 -10.19
N ILE A 30 -19.94 7.01 -9.96
CA ILE A 30 -21.39 7.24 -9.96
C ILE A 30 -21.79 8.17 -8.80
N GLY A 31 -21.21 7.99 -7.61
CA GLY A 31 -21.41 8.87 -6.47
C GLY A 31 -21.05 10.33 -6.79
N LEU A 32 -19.87 10.55 -7.38
CA LEU A 32 -19.41 11.86 -7.86
C LEU A 32 -20.35 12.46 -8.91
N LEU A 33 -20.87 11.66 -9.85
CA LEU A 33 -21.85 12.14 -10.83
C LEU A 33 -23.14 12.62 -10.15
N ILE A 34 -23.61 11.90 -9.12
CA ILE A 34 -24.80 12.30 -8.36
C ILE A 34 -24.53 13.60 -7.57
N GLU A 35 -23.35 13.75 -6.97
CA GLU A 35 -22.96 14.99 -6.27
C GLU A 35 -22.90 16.20 -7.19
N VAL A 36 -22.37 16.04 -8.41
CA VAL A 36 -22.27 17.15 -9.36
C VAL A 36 -23.64 17.46 -10.02
N LEU A 37 -24.43 16.44 -10.40
CA LEU A 37 -25.67 16.64 -11.15
C LEU A 37 -26.90 16.91 -10.28
N VAL A 38 -27.00 16.26 -9.11
CA VAL A 38 -28.16 16.37 -8.21
C VAL A 38 -27.91 17.40 -7.12
N PHE A 39 -26.80 17.26 -6.39
CA PHE A 39 -26.44 18.20 -5.33
C PHE A 39 -25.83 19.51 -5.85
N LYS A 40 -25.56 19.59 -7.16
CA LYS A 40 -25.05 20.79 -7.86
C LYS A 40 -23.73 21.30 -7.26
N MET A 41 -22.89 20.41 -6.77
CA MET A 41 -21.56 20.79 -6.30
C MET A 41 -20.71 21.28 -7.49
N PRO A 42 -19.95 22.38 -7.32
CA PRO A 42 -19.07 22.86 -8.38
C PRO A 42 -17.99 21.81 -8.67
N PRO A 43 -17.84 21.35 -9.92
CA PRO A 43 -16.81 20.40 -10.27
C PRO A 43 -15.43 21.04 -10.09
N THR A 44 -14.52 20.33 -9.44
CA THR A 44 -13.12 20.74 -9.33
C THR A 44 -12.34 20.34 -10.59
N SER A 45 -11.13 20.88 -10.74
CA SER A 45 -10.20 20.47 -11.79
C SER A 45 -9.87 18.97 -11.68
N PRO A 46 -9.86 18.22 -12.79
CA PRO A 46 -9.48 16.81 -12.77
C PRO A 46 -8.07 16.61 -12.20
N PRO A 47 -7.82 15.57 -11.40
CA PRO A 47 -6.53 15.33 -10.76
C PRO A 47 -5.51 14.70 -11.72
N ILE A 48 -5.22 15.38 -12.83
CA ILE A 48 -4.36 14.88 -13.93
C ILE A 48 -2.97 14.48 -13.41
N THR A 49 -2.39 15.30 -12.54
CA THR A 49 -1.08 15.02 -11.91
C THR A 49 -1.10 13.68 -11.18
N VAL A 50 -2.15 13.41 -10.40
CA VAL A 50 -2.29 12.14 -9.65
C VAL A 50 -2.46 10.97 -10.61
N MET A 51 -3.28 11.13 -11.66
CA MET A 51 -3.49 10.08 -12.67
C MET A 51 -2.18 9.70 -13.38
N LEU A 52 -1.39 10.69 -13.80
CA LEU A 52 -0.09 10.48 -14.47
C LEU A 52 0.91 9.80 -13.54
N ILE A 53 0.90 10.15 -12.27
CA ILE A 53 1.78 9.54 -11.27
C ILE A 53 1.41 8.07 -11.05
N ILE A 54 0.12 7.76 -10.87
CA ILE A 54 -0.34 6.37 -10.76
C ILE A 54 0.09 5.58 -12.01
N LEU A 55 -0.07 6.15 -13.21
CA LEU A 55 0.36 5.51 -14.45
C LEU A 55 1.87 5.23 -14.47
N ALA A 56 2.70 6.21 -14.10
CA ALA A 56 4.15 6.06 -14.06
C ALA A 56 4.60 4.99 -13.05
N VAL A 57 4.02 5.02 -11.85
CA VAL A 57 4.33 4.07 -10.76
C VAL A 57 3.91 2.65 -11.14
N VAL A 58 2.69 2.46 -11.65
CA VAL A 58 2.19 1.15 -12.06
C VAL A 58 3.02 0.59 -13.22
N THR A 59 3.40 1.43 -14.19
CA THR A 59 4.26 1.00 -15.29
C THR A 59 5.64 0.56 -14.79
N CYS A 60 6.26 1.35 -13.90
CA CYS A 60 7.56 0.99 -13.29
C CYS A 60 7.48 -0.32 -12.50
N ALA A 61 6.45 -0.47 -11.66
CA ALA A 61 6.22 -1.69 -10.89
C ALA A 61 6.00 -2.91 -11.79
N SER A 62 5.25 -2.74 -12.89
CA SER A 62 4.98 -3.81 -13.86
C SER A 62 6.25 -4.25 -14.59
N ILE A 63 7.12 -3.30 -14.95
CA ILE A 63 8.44 -3.60 -15.54
C ILE A 63 9.34 -4.30 -14.51
N LEU A 64 9.36 -3.85 -13.26
CA LEU A 64 10.13 -4.48 -12.18
C LEU A 64 9.67 -5.92 -11.94
N GLU A 65 8.37 -6.17 -11.95
CA GLU A 65 7.80 -7.51 -11.80
C GLU A 65 8.09 -8.39 -13.01
N ALA A 66 7.90 -7.88 -14.23
CA ALA A 66 8.20 -8.60 -15.47
C ALA A 66 9.70 -8.95 -15.61
N ALA A 67 10.59 -8.08 -15.13
CA ALA A 67 12.03 -8.34 -15.08
C ALA A 67 12.45 -9.32 -13.97
N GLY A 68 11.51 -9.75 -13.11
CA GLY A 68 11.80 -10.61 -11.96
C GLY A 68 12.47 -9.89 -10.78
N GLY A 69 12.52 -8.55 -10.81
CA GLY A 69 13.15 -7.74 -9.76
C GLY A 69 12.51 -7.93 -8.40
N LEU A 70 11.18 -8.08 -8.33
CA LEU A 70 10.48 -8.36 -7.08
C LEU A 70 10.91 -9.71 -6.47
N LYS A 71 11.09 -10.73 -7.32
CA LYS A 71 11.57 -12.05 -6.89
C LYS A 71 13.01 -11.98 -6.37
N TYR A 72 13.86 -11.21 -7.03
CA TYR A 72 15.24 -10.96 -6.58
C TYR A 72 15.28 -10.26 -5.22
N MET A 73 14.47 -9.21 -5.04
CA MET A 73 14.37 -8.50 -3.75
C MET A 73 13.90 -9.42 -2.62
N LEU A 74 12.93 -10.30 -2.87
CA LEU A 74 12.50 -11.31 -1.90
C LEU A 74 13.61 -12.28 -1.51
N GLN A 75 14.40 -12.75 -2.48
CA GLN A 75 15.53 -13.65 -2.21
C GLN A 75 16.58 -12.97 -1.33
N ILE A 76 16.87 -11.69 -1.57
CA ILE A 76 17.77 -10.91 -0.72
C ILE A 76 17.18 -10.76 0.68
N ALA A 77 15.91 -10.37 0.79
CA ALA A 77 15.22 -10.21 2.07
C ALA A 77 15.27 -11.52 2.88
N GLU A 78 14.95 -12.65 2.25
CA GLU A 78 15.02 -13.97 2.87
C GLU A 78 16.44 -14.31 3.33
N LYS A 79 17.46 -14.07 2.50
CA LYS A 79 18.87 -14.31 2.85
C LYS A 79 19.29 -13.48 4.06
N ILE A 80 18.90 -12.20 4.11
CA ILE A 80 19.17 -11.31 5.24
C ILE A 80 18.49 -11.82 6.52
N LEU A 81 17.20 -12.15 6.46
CA LEU A 81 16.44 -12.64 7.61
C LEU A 81 16.96 -13.99 8.14
N ARG A 82 17.38 -14.89 7.24
CA ARG A 82 17.98 -16.19 7.60
C ARG A 82 19.40 -16.08 8.14
N SER A 83 20.14 -15.04 7.79
CA SER A 83 21.53 -14.86 8.23
C SER A 83 21.66 -14.66 9.74
N ASN A 84 20.66 -14.04 10.38
CA ASN A 84 20.70 -13.78 11.82
C ASN A 84 19.33 -13.97 12.49
N PRO A 85 18.84 -15.21 12.56
CA PRO A 85 17.45 -15.50 12.92
C PRO A 85 17.13 -15.16 14.38
N LYS A 86 18.13 -15.17 15.28
CA LYS A 86 17.98 -14.75 16.68
C LYS A 86 17.55 -13.28 16.84
N LYS A 87 17.79 -12.43 15.82
CA LYS A 87 17.48 -10.99 15.84
C LYS A 87 16.26 -10.63 14.99
N ILE A 88 15.42 -11.60 14.63
CA ILE A 88 14.31 -11.37 13.69
C ILE A 88 13.29 -10.32 14.15
N THR A 89 13.14 -10.11 15.46
CA THR A 89 12.29 -9.05 16.03
C THR A 89 12.67 -7.65 15.57
N PHE A 90 13.96 -7.41 15.31
CA PHE A 90 14.45 -6.13 14.78
C PHE A 90 14.68 -6.17 13.27
N LEU A 91 15.24 -7.28 12.78
CA LEU A 91 15.55 -7.46 11.37
C LEU A 91 14.31 -7.51 10.48
N GLY A 92 13.24 -8.18 10.94
CA GLY A 92 11.96 -8.25 10.23
C GLY A 92 11.41 -6.88 9.87
N PRO A 93 11.14 -6.00 10.85
CA PRO A 93 10.65 -4.65 10.60
C PRO A 93 11.55 -3.79 9.70
N ILE A 94 12.88 -3.85 9.87
CA ILE A 94 13.83 -3.08 9.06
C ILE A 94 13.79 -3.52 7.59
N VAL A 95 13.79 -4.83 7.35
CA VAL A 95 13.71 -5.39 5.99
C VAL A 95 12.36 -5.03 5.37
N THR A 96 11.25 -5.16 6.11
CA THR A 96 9.92 -4.77 5.62
C THR A 96 9.82 -3.28 5.31
N TYR A 97 10.38 -2.39 6.15
CA TYR A 97 10.42 -0.95 5.90
C TYR A 97 11.18 -0.65 4.61
N THR A 98 12.39 -1.21 4.47
CA THR A 98 13.25 -0.99 3.30
C THR A 98 12.58 -1.48 2.02
N MET A 99 11.95 -2.65 2.09
CA MET A 99 11.22 -3.21 0.95
C MET A 99 10.01 -2.36 0.57
N THR A 100 9.27 -1.86 1.57
CA THR A 100 8.13 -0.96 1.33
C THR A 100 8.57 0.38 0.77
N LEU A 101 9.70 0.92 1.23
CA LEU A 101 10.30 2.15 0.71
C LEU A 101 10.64 2.01 -0.77
N MET A 102 11.19 0.87 -1.18
CA MET A 102 11.55 0.60 -2.58
C MET A 102 10.34 0.31 -3.47
N LEU A 103 9.34 -0.42 -2.95
CA LEU A 103 8.15 -0.79 -3.72
C LEU A 103 7.06 0.30 -3.74
N GLY A 104 7.06 1.19 -2.76
CA GLY A 104 6.07 2.27 -2.61
C GLY A 104 4.69 1.83 -2.11
N THR A 105 4.51 0.54 -1.77
CA THR A 105 3.22 -0.01 -1.33
C THR A 105 3.32 -0.75 0.00
N GLY A 106 2.32 -0.56 0.87
CA GLY A 106 2.19 -1.29 2.13
C GLY A 106 1.91 -2.78 1.96
N HIS A 107 1.54 -3.23 0.76
CA HIS A 107 1.25 -4.64 0.49
C HIS A 107 2.50 -5.51 0.40
N ALA A 108 3.69 -4.89 0.34
CA ALA A 108 4.97 -5.57 0.45
C ALA A 108 5.09 -6.42 1.73
N VAL A 109 4.41 -6.03 2.81
CA VAL A 109 4.39 -6.79 4.06
C VAL A 109 3.81 -8.20 3.88
N TYR A 110 2.81 -8.38 3.03
CA TYR A 110 2.13 -9.66 2.88
C TYR A 110 3.06 -10.76 2.35
N THR A 111 4.08 -10.38 1.58
CA THR A 111 5.04 -11.34 1.04
C THR A 111 6.16 -11.68 2.03
N ILE A 112 6.54 -10.74 2.90
CA ILE A 112 7.59 -10.97 3.91
C ILE A 112 7.05 -11.60 5.20
N MET A 113 5.80 -11.30 5.56
CA MET A 113 5.15 -11.78 6.78
C MET A 113 5.21 -13.31 6.98
N PRO A 114 4.95 -14.17 5.97
CA PRO A 114 5.13 -15.61 6.14
C PRO A 114 6.60 -16.01 6.36
N ILE A 115 7.55 -15.35 5.69
CA ILE A 115 9.00 -15.60 5.86
C ILE A 115 9.44 -15.27 7.29
N ILE A 116 8.97 -14.13 7.83
CA ILE A 116 9.24 -13.72 9.21
C ILE A 116 8.63 -14.74 10.19
N GLY A 117 7.38 -15.16 9.97
CA GLY A 117 6.70 -16.13 10.81
C GLY A 117 7.43 -17.47 10.85
N ASP A 118 7.82 -17.99 9.68
CA ASP A 118 8.56 -19.25 9.56
C ASP A 118 9.90 -19.23 10.29
N ILE A 119 10.68 -18.16 10.14
CA ILE A 119 11.98 -18.05 10.80
C ILE A 119 11.80 -17.85 12.31
N ALA A 120 10.81 -17.06 12.74
CA ALA A 120 10.53 -16.86 14.16
C ALA A 120 10.11 -18.16 14.86
N LEU A 121 9.17 -18.91 14.27
CA LEU A 121 8.71 -20.20 14.80
C LEU A 121 9.85 -21.22 14.89
N LYS A 122 10.69 -21.35 13.85
CA LYS A 122 11.84 -22.27 13.85
C LYS A 122 12.90 -21.94 14.91
N ASN A 123 12.94 -20.71 15.39
CA ASN A 123 13.90 -20.25 16.42
C ASN A 123 13.27 -20.10 17.81
N GLY A 124 12.04 -20.58 18.01
CA GLY A 124 11.34 -20.47 19.29
C GLY A 124 10.97 -19.04 19.69
N ILE A 125 10.96 -18.10 18.72
CA ILE A 125 10.58 -16.71 18.92
C ILE A 125 9.09 -16.59 18.62
N ARG A 126 8.34 -15.93 19.51
CA ARG A 126 6.91 -15.68 19.29
C ARG A 126 6.72 -14.79 18.04
N PRO A 127 6.08 -15.28 16.96
CA PRO A 127 6.03 -14.62 15.65
C PRO A 127 5.13 -13.37 15.63
N GLU A 128 4.15 -13.33 16.53
CA GLU A 128 3.23 -12.20 16.76
C GLU A 128 3.97 -10.87 16.91
N ARG A 129 5.11 -10.85 17.61
CA ARG A 129 5.91 -9.63 17.86
C ARG A 129 6.60 -9.08 16.59
N PRO A 130 7.46 -9.85 15.88
CA PRO A 130 8.09 -9.38 14.64
C PRO A 130 7.08 -9.11 13.52
N MET A 131 6.00 -9.90 13.41
CA MET A 131 4.99 -9.71 12.36
C MET A 131 4.19 -8.41 12.56
N ALA A 132 3.77 -8.11 13.79
CA ALA A 132 3.08 -6.85 14.09
C ALA A 132 3.99 -5.64 13.82
N ALA A 133 5.24 -5.70 14.29
CA ALA A 133 6.21 -4.63 14.06
C ALA A 133 6.52 -4.44 12.56
N ALA A 134 6.57 -5.52 11.78
CA ALA A 134 6.73 -5.46 10.33
C ALA A 134 5.56 -4.76 9.62
N SER A 135 4.32 -5.01 10.07
CA SER A 135 3.13 -4.31 9.52
C SER A 135 3.19 -2.80 9.75
N VAL A 136 3.53 -2.38 10.96
CA VAL A 136 3.71 -0.95 11.29
C VAL A 136 4.86 -0.35 10.47
N ALA A 137 5.99 -1.06 10.39
CA ALA A 137 7.14 -0.62 9.61
C ALA A 137 6.83 -0.47 8.12
N SER A 138 5.97 -1.33 7.57
CA SER A 138 5.50 -1.19 6.19
C SER A 138 4.70 0.10 5.99
N GLN A 139 3.72 0.38 6.85
CA GLN A 139 2.92 1.60 6.76
C GLN A 139 3.78 2.86 6.90
N LEU A 140 4.77 2.85 7.81
CA LEU A 140 5.75 3.93 7.91
C LEU A 140 6.61 4.05 6.64
N GLY A 141 7.02 2.93 6.05
CA GLY A 141 7.79 2.92 4.80
C GLY A 141 7.08 3.60 3.63
N ILE A 142 5.74 3.55 3.57
CA ILE A 142 4.95 4.24 2.54
C ILE A 142 5.22 5.74 2.59
N THR A 143 5.26 6.32 3.80
CA THR A 143 5.49 7.76 4.00
C THR A 143 6.91 8.21 3.68
N ALA A 144 7.86 7.29 3.58
CA ALA A 144 9.23 7.58 3.20
C ALA A 144 9.54 7.29 1.72
N SER A 145 8.62 6.63 1.00
CA SER A 145 8.85 6.24 -0.39
C SER A 145 8.53 7.40 -1.35
N PRO A 146 9.49 7.84 -2.18
CA PRO A 146 9.25 8.92 -3.15
C PRO A 146 8.27 8.54 -4.27
N ILE A 147 8.01 7.24 -4.42
CA ILE A 147 7.13 6.66 -5.46
C ILE A 147 5.71 6.49 -4.91
N SER A 148 5.50 6.61 -3.60
CA SER A 148 4.18 6.41 -3.00
C SER A 148 3.23 7.58 -3.29
N ALA A 149 1.98 7.24 -3.63
CA ALA A 149 0.91 8.21 -3.81
C ALA A 149 0.71 9.12 -2.59
N ALA A 150 0.95 8.60 -1.38
CA ALA A 150 0.85 9.38 -0.15
C ALA A 150 1.88 10.51 -0.10
N VAL A 151 3.14 10.24 -0.44
CA VAL A 151 4.24 11.21 -0.40
C VAL A 151 4.09 12.26 -1.49
N VAL A 152 3.71 11.80 -2.69
CA VAL A 152 3.42 12.69 -3.81
C VAL A 152 2.34 13.70 -3.43
N TYR A 153 1.23 13.26 -2.82
CA TYR A 153 0.16 14.15 -2.41
C TYR A 153 0.63 15.18 -1.38
N TYR A 154 1.51 14.81 -0.44
CA TYR A 154 2.09 15.78 0.50
C TYR A 154 2.98 16.85 -0.16
N LEU A 155 3.56 16.54 -1.32
CA LEU A 155 4.45 17.43 -2.07
C LEU A 155 3.70 18.24 -3.16
N SER A 156 2.41 17.99 -3.37
CA SER A 156 1.54 18.63 -4.38
C SER A 156 0.76 19.79 -3.79
#